data_AF-A0A7S4IHM3-F1
#
_entry.id   AF-A0A7S4IHM3-F1
#
_cell.length_a   1.000
_cell.length_b   1.000
_cell.length_c   1.000
_cell.angle_alpha   90.00
_cell.angle_beta   90.00
_cell.angle_gamma   90.00
#
_symmetry.space_group_name_H-M   'P 1'
#
loop_
_entity.id
_entity.type
_entity.pdbx_description
1 polymer ?
#
loop_
_entity_poly.entity_id
_entity_poly.type
_entity_poly.pdbx_seq_one_letter_code
_entity_poly.pdbx_strand_id
1 'polypeptide(L)'
;DDDEDDDEIEIQHSTTINATVAYPHQRSQCGIHSFVPLPNRLVLSSLGGSSSRGGVDGAKDNPRYCPKCYCYVCDVPASECDAKGSWKKGHCHAHSGHGAYVGLRKAAVAEAHRKEEERRRRRQMEVDPQEEEEEEDHLPNFAPEQEGE
;
A
#
# COMPACT_ATOMS: atom_id res chain seq x y z
N ASP A 1 -27.47 -54.39 -26.18
CA ASP A 1 -26.91 -53.78 -24.98
C ASP A 1 -25.93 -52.73 -25.44
N ASP A 2 -26.28 -51.46 -25.19
CA ASP A 2 -25.53 -50.25 -25.50
C ASP A 2 -24.62 -49.97 -24.30
N ASP A 3 -23.31 -50.09 -24.48
CA ASP A 3 -22.32 -49.65 -23.50
C ASP A 3 -22.00 -48.18 -23.84
N GLU A 4 -22.68 -47.26 -23.16
CA GLU A 4 -22.37 -45.83 -23.17
C GLU A 4 -21.06 -45.60 -22.39
N ASP A 5 -19.96 -45.42 -23.12
CA ASP A 5 -18.68 -44.94 -22.58
C ASP A 5 -18.87 -43.54 -21.98
N ASP A 6 -18.95 -43.50 -20.64
CA ASP A 6 -18.93 -42.29 -19.82
C ASP A 6 -17.48 -41.77 -19.82
N ASP A 7 -17.16 -40.89 -20.77
CA ASP A 7 -15.87 -40.22 -20.88
C ASP A 7 -15.57 -39.42 -19.60
N GLU A 8 -14.79 -40.04 -18.70
CA GLU A 8 -14.30 -39.43 -17.47
C GLU A 8 -13.48 -38.18 -17.79
N ILE A 9 -14.01 -37.01 -17.43
CA ILE A 9 -13.37 -35.71 -17.67
C ILE A 9 -12.13 -35.59 -16.77
N GLU A 10 -10.97 -35.91 -17.33
CA GLU A 10 -9.69 -35.72 -16.64
C GLU A 10 -9.30 -34.23 -16.64
N ILE A 11 -9.48 -33.57 -15.49
CA ILE A 11 -9.08 -32.17 -15.32
C ILE A 11 -7.55 -32.12 -15.24
N GLN A 12 -6.91 -31.93 -16.39
CA GLN A 12 -5.48 -31.63 -16.44
C GLN A 12 -5.23 -30.30 -15.73
N HIS A 13 -4.44 -30.35 -14.66
CA HIS A 13 -4.06 -29.20 -13.87
C HIS A 13 -3.46 -28.11 -14.76
N SER A 14 -4.16 -26.99 -14.91
CA SER A 14 -3.66 -25.85 -15.66
C SER A 14 -2.48 -25.23 -14.90
N THR A 15 -1.30 -25.20 -15.51
CA THR A 15 -0.11 -24.47 -15.00
C THR A 15 -0.24 -22.96 -15.15
N THR A 16 -1.47 -22.43 -15.21
CA THR A 16 -1.74 -21.02 -15.44
C THR A 16 -1.34 -20.27 -14.18
N ILE A 17 -0.18 -19.60 -14.26
CA ILE A 17 0.22 -18.55 -13.34
C ILE A 17 -1.01 -17.65 -13.13
N ASN A 18 -1.46 -17.53 -11.88
CA ASN A 18 -2.69 -16.80 -11.54
C ASN A 18 -2.76 -15.48 -12.31
N ALA A 19 -3.88 -15.22 -13.00
CA ALA A 19 -4.07 -14.01 -13.81
C ALA A 19 -3.82 -12.70 -13.03
N THR A 20 -3.91 -12.75 -11.69
CA THR A 20 -3.61 -11.63 -10.80
C THR A 20 -2.13 -11.24 -10.75
N VAL A 21 -1.21 -12.09 -11.22
CA VAL A 21 0.25 -11.83 -11.19
C VAL A 21 0.65 -10.64 -12.05
N ALA A 22 -0.10 -10.35 -13.12
CA ALA A 22 0.14 -9.20 -13.98
C ALA A 22 -0.17 -7.85 -13.30
N TYR A 23 -1.04 -7.86 -12.29
CA TYR A 23 -1.53 -6.68 -11.58
C TYR A 23 -0.88 -6.54 -10.19
N PRO A 24 -0.88 -5.34 -9.59
CA PRO A 24 -0.44 -5.17 -8.21
C PRO A 24 -1.20 -6.09 -7.26
N HIS A 25 -0.48 -6.92 -6.51
CA HIS A 25 -1.08 -7.93 -5.63
C HIS A 25 -0.37 -8.05 -4.28
N GLN A 26 -1.10 -8.51 -3.28
CA GLN A 26 -0.53 -8.80 -1.96
C GLN A 26 0.41 -10.00 -2.07
N ARG A 27 1.42 -10.05 -1.22
CA ARG A 27 2.37 -11.15 -1.25
C ARG A 27 1.74 -12.52 -1.09
N SER A 28 0.69 -12.64 -0.27
CA SER A 28 -0.07 -13.87 -0.08
C SER A 28 -0.85 -14.34 -1.32
N GLN A 29 -0.99 -13.48 -2.32
CA GLN A 29 -1.66 -13.75 -3.59
C GLN A 29 -0.67 -13.86 -4.75
N CYS A 30 0.63 -13.86 -4.48
CA CYS A 30 1.65 -13.96 -5.52
C CYS A 30 1.67 -15.37 -6.13
N GLY A 31 1.38 -15.48 -7.42
CA GLY A 31 1.51 -16.73 -8.17
C GLY A 31 2.95 -17.08 -8.59
N ILE A 32 3.93 -16.19 -8.36
CA ILE A 32 5.34 -16.42 -8.70
C ILE A 32 6.12 -16.99 -7.50
N HIS A 33 5.86 -16.46 -6.30
CA HIS A 33 6.56 -16.88 -5.09
C HIS A 33 5.57 -17.45 -4.08
N SER A 34 5.76 -18.72 -3.73
CA SER A 34 4.96 -19.41 -2.72
C SER A 34 4.88 -18.60 -1.44
N PHE A 35 3.71 -18.60 -0.82
CA PHE A 35 3.45 -17.93 0.44
C PHE A 35 2.97 -18.94 1.46
N VAL A 36 3.62 -18.95 2.62
CA VAL A 36 3.21 -19.79 3.74
C VAL A 36 2.64 -18.88 4.84
N PRO A 37 1.33 -18.95 5.12
CA PRO A 37 0.73 -18.17 6.20
C PRO A 37 1.26 -18.66 7.55
N LEU A 38 1.64 -17.72 8.42
CA LEU A 38 2.02 -18.05 9.79
C LEU A 38 0.76 -18.24 10.64
N PRO A 39 0.75 -19.20 11.58
CA PRO A 39 -0.37 -19.36 12.50
C PRO A 39 -0.51 -18.11 13.37
N ASN A 40 -1.76 -17.72 13.65
CA ASN A 40 -2.14 -16.48 14.35
C ASN A 40 -1.45 -16.24 15.71
N ARG A 41 -0.90 -17.29 16.33
CA ARG A 41 -0.16 -17.23 17.60
C ARG A 41 1.31 -16.83 17.47
N LEU A 42 1.90 -16.95 16.28
CA LEU A 42 3.29 -16.56 16.02
C LEU A 42 3.31 -15.13 15.49
N VAL A 43 3.19 -14.18 16.41
CA VAL A 43 3.40 -12.76 16.11
C VAL A 43 4.91 -12.45 16.09
N LEU A 44 5.25 -11.46 15.28
CA LEU A 44 6.55 -10.86 14.94
C LEU A 44 7.67 -10.92 16.00
N SER A 45 7.32 -10.89 17.30
CA SER A 45 8.25 -10.86 18.43
C SER A 45 9.02 -12.16 18.66
N SER A 46 8.64 -13.28 18.04
CA SER A 46 9.22 -14.61 18.35
C SER A 46 10.11 -15.22 17.27
N LEU A 47 10.37 -14.53 16.14
CA LEU A 47 11.24 -15.05 15.07
C LEU A 47 12.74 -15.01 15.41
N GLY A 48 13.12 -14.57 16.62
CA GLY A 48 14.49 -14.58 17.15
C GLY A 48 14.81 -15.75 18.09
N GLY A 49 13.90 -16.71 18.29
CA GLY A 49 14.09 -17.82 19.23
C GLY A 49 14.44 -19.13 18.52
N SER A 50 15.73 -19.49 18.49
CA SER A 50 16.14 -20.87 18.22
C SER A 50 15.51 -21.82 19.24
N SER A 51 15.02 -22.96 18.72
CA SER A 51 14.63 -24.17 19.46
C SER A 51 13.13 -24.31 19.78
N SER A 52 12.39 -25.03 18.94
CA SER A 52 11.90 -26.38 19.26
C SER A 52 10.88 -26.89 18.22
N ARG A 53 11.29 -27.92 17.46
CA ARG A 53 10.45 -28.97 16.82
C ARG A 53 9.13 -28.50 16.19
N GLY A 54 9.22 -27.96 14.97
CA GLY A 54 8.06 -27.60 14.14
C GLY A 54 8.31 -26.37 13.27
N GLY A 55 9.56 -26.15 12.86
CA GLY A 55 9.98 -24.98 12.11
C GLY A 55 9.20 -24.88 10.80
N VAL A 56 8.51 -23.76 10.61
CA VAL A 56 7.89 -23.39 9.34
C VAL A 56 9.01 -23.06 8.34
N ASP A 57 9.72 -24.09 7.87
CA ASP A 57 10.77 -23.96 6.84
C ASP A 57 10.20 -23.32 5.56
N GLY A 58 8.88 -23.46 5.32
CA GLY A 58 8.17 -22.81 4.23
C GLY A 58 8.02 -21.28 4.35
N ALA A 59 8.24 -20.68 5.53
CA ALA A 59 8.16 -19.23 5.69
C ALA A 59 9.43 -18.50 5.17
N LYS A 60 10.48 -19.24 4.80
CA LYS A 60 11.75 -18.69 4.28
C LYS A 60 11.62 -18.03 2.91
N ASP A 61 10.58 -18.35 2.16
CA ASP A 61 10.30 -17.74 0.86
C ASP A 61 9.45 -16.46 0.98
N ASN A 62 8.77 -16.22 2.12
CA ASN A 62 7.95 -15.03 2.35
C ASN A 62 8.72 -13.68 2.23
N PRO A 63 10.05 -13.61 2.37
CA PRO A 63 10.81 -12.41 2.00
C PRO A 63 10.95 -12.16 0.48
N ARG A 64 10.74 -13.14 -0.40
CA ARG A 64 10.96 -13.02 -1.87
C ARG A 64 9.76 -12.41 -2.62
N TYR A 65 9.90 -11.27 -3.25
CA TYR A 65 8.79 -10.60 -3.94
C TYR A 65 9.04 -10.44 -5.45
N CYS A 66 7.95 -10.43 -6.22
CA CYS A 66 8.00 -10.01 -7.62
C CYS A 66 7.79 -8.49 -7.72
N PRO A 67 8.05 -7.87 -8.89
CA PRO A 67 7.90 -6.42 -9.07
C PRO A 67 6.47 -5.88 -8.85
N LYS A 68 5.45 -6.74 -8.96
CA LYS A 68 4.04 -6.39 -8.75
C LYS A 68 3.55 -6.67 -7.33
N CYS A 69 4.36 -7.28 -6.47
CA CYS A 69 4.00 -7.47 -5.07
C CYS A 69 4.00 -6.13 -4.33
N TYR A 70 2.99 -5.91 -3.49
CA TYR A 70 2.96 -4.82 -2.53
C TYR A 70 2.86 -5.33 -1.09
N CYS A 71 3.30 -4.49 -0.16
CA CYS A 71 3.19 -4.72 1.26
C CYS A 71 1.75 -4.46 1.73
N TYR A 72 1.09 -5.49 2.27
CA TYR A 72 -0.26 -5.37 2.79
C TYR A 72 -0.40 -4.30 3.88
N VAL A 73 0.61 -4.14 4.74
CA VAL A 73 0.57 -3.20 5.86
C VAL A 73 0.75 -1.75 5.41
N CYS A 74 1.69 -1.52 4.49
CA CYS A 74 2.11 -0.18 4.12
C CYS A 74 1.47 0.32 2.81
N ASP A 75 0.81 -0.55 2.05
CA ASP A 75 0.26 -0.26 0.72
C ASP A 75 1.28 0.34 -0.28
N VAL A 76 2.56 -0.02 -0.13
CA VAL A 76 3.66 0.37 -1.05
C VAL A 76 4.27 -0.87 -1.72
N PRO A 77 4.96 -0.73 -2.87
CA PRO A 77 5.69 -1.84 -3.49
C PRO A 77 6.60 -2.56 -2.51
N ALA A 78 6.72 -3.89 -2.64
CA ALA A 78 7.51 -4.70 -1.72
C ALA A 78 8.98 -4.26 -1.66
N SER A 79 9.54 -3.82 -2.79
CA SER A 79 10.89 -3.22 -2.88
C SER A 79 11.04 -1.96 -2.00
N GLU A 80 10.04 -1.08 -2.00
CA GLU A 80 10.07 0.13 -1.17
C GLU A 80 9.89 -0.19 0.32
N CYS A 81 9.03 -1.17 0.63
CA CYS A 81 8.87 -1.64 2.00
C CYS A 81 10.16 -2.29 2.54
N ASP A 82 10.92 -2.97 1.68
CA ASP A 82 12.22 -3.55 2.01
C ASP A 82 13.28 -2.48 2.22
N ALA A 83 13.28 -1.42 1.40
CA ALA A 83 14.14 -0.26 1.60
C ALA A 83 13.92 0.43 2.95
N LYS A 84 12.67 0.46 3.44
CA LYS A 84 12.32 0.95 4.80
C LYS A 84 12.69 -0.04 5.92
N GLY A 85 13.12 -1.26 5.57
CA GLY A 85 13.49 -2.33 6.50
C GLY A 85 12.30 -3.02 7.16
N SER A 86 11.06 -2.61 6.90
CA SER A 86 9.86 -3.19 7.51
C SER A 86 9.48 -4.54 6.89
N TRP A 87 9.87 -4.77 5.63
CA TRP A 87 9.63 -6.02 4.93
C TRP A 87 10.23 -7.23 5.66
N LYS A 88 11.55 -7.23 5.86
CA LYS A 88 12.28 -8.29 6.57
C LYS A 88 11.97 -8.36 8.07
N LYS A 89 11.46 -7.27 8.65
CA LYS A 89 10.91 -7.26 10.02
C LYS A 89 9.57 -7.97 10.12
N GLY A 90 9.04 -8.48 9.01
CA GLY A 90 7.95 -9.43 8.93
C GLY A 90 6.65 -8.88 8.35
N HIS A 91 6.67 -7.69 7.75
CA HIS A 91 5.59 -7.28 6.84
C HIS A 91 5.48 -8.23 5.63
N CYS A 92 6.55 -8.95 5.30
CA CYS A 92 6.56 -9.96 4.26
C CYS A 92 5.65 -11.18 4.56
N HIS A 93 5.29 -11.39 5.84
CA HIS A 93 4.31 -12.39 6.28
C HIS A 93 2.90 -11.81 6.42
N ALA A 94 2.70 -10.52 6.15
CA ALA A 94 1.42 -9.87 6.35
C ALA A 94 0.40 -10.27 5.28
N HIS A 95 -0.81 -10.60 5.72
CA HIS A 95 -1.95 -10.89 4.85
C HIS A 95 -3.28 -10.56 5.54
N SER A 96 -4.35 -10.44 4.75
CA SER A 96 -5.69 -10.05 5.21
C SER A 96 -6.35 -11.00 6.20
N GLY A 97 -5.95 -12.27 6.21
CA GLY A 97 -6.48 -13.29 7.11
C GLY A 97 -5.94 -13.24 8.54
N HIS A 98 -4.91 -12.43 8.80
CA HIS A 98 -4.25 -12.39 10.11
C HIS A 98 -4.53 -11.07 10.82
N GLY A 99 -5.37 -11.11 11.86
CA GLY A 99 -5.95 -9.94 12.51
C GLY A 99 -4.94 -8.91 13.00
N ALA A 100 -3.75 -9.34 13.46
CA ALA A 100 -2.71 -8.40 13.89
C ALA A 100 -2.21 -7.49 12.75
N TYR A 101 -2.07 -8.02 11.53
CA TYR A 101 -1.65 -7.22 10.38
C TYR A 101 -2.78 -6.34 9.86
N VAL A 102 -4.03 -6.76 9.99
CA VAL A 102 -5.20 -5.89 9.72
C VAL A 102 -5.18 -4.67 10.66
N GLY A 103 -4.90 -4.89 11.94
CA GLY A 103 -4.74 -3.80 12.92
C GLY A 103 -3.57 -2.88 12.56
N LEU A 104 -2.41 -3.45 12.25
CA LEU A 104 -1.21 -2.69 11.87
C LEU A 104 -1.44 -1.86 10.60
N ARG A 105 -2.13 -2.42 9.59
CA ARG A 105 -2.52 -1.70 8.37
C ARG A 105 -3.44 -0.53 8.68
N LYS A 106 -4.49 -0.73 9.48
CA LYS A 106 -5.40 0.34 9.88
C LYS A 106 -4.66 1.48 10.58
N ALA A 107 -3.72 1.15 11.48
CA ALA A 107 -2.89 2.14 12.15
C ALA A 107 -1.99 2.91 11.17
N ALA A 108 -1.33 2.20 10.24
CA ALA A 108 -0.48 2.81 9.22
C ALA A 108 -1.25 3.78 8.32
N VAL A 109 -2.46 3.40 7.87
CA VAL A 109 -3.34 4.28 7.08
C VAL A 109 -3.76 5.51 7.88
N ALA A 110 -4.15 5.34 9.14
CA ALA A 110 -4.53 6.47 10.01
C ALA A 110 -3.36 7.44 10.25
N GLU A 111 -2.14 6.93 10.40
CA GLU A 111 -0.93 7.74 10.53
C GLU A 111 -0.64 8.51 9.23
N ALA A 112 -0.73 7.84 8.07
CA ALA A 112 -0.51 8.46 6.77
C ALA A 112 -1.51 9.60 6.51
N HIS A 113 -2.80 9.37 6.83
CA HIS A 113 -3.83 10.40 6.72
C HIS A 113 -3.53 11.61 7.61
N ARG A 114 -3.12 11.39 8.85
CA ARG A 114 -2.77 12.48 9.79
C ARG A 114 -1.59 13.31 9.28
N LYS A 115 -0.55 12.66 8.76
CA LYS A 115 0.62 13.34 8.17
C LYS A 115 0.25 14.16 6.94
N GLU A 116 -0.65 13.65 6.09
CA GLU A 116 -1.11 14.38 4.92
C GLU A 116 -1.96 15.59 5.32
N GLU A 117 -2.83 15.45 6.31
CA GLU A 117 -3.63 16.55 6.84
C GLU A 117 -2.74 17.66 7.44
N GLU A 118 -1.71 17.29 8.19
CA GLU A 118 -0.71 18.22 8.72
C GLU A 118 0.05 18.94 7.60
N ARG A 119 0.49 18.20 6.56
CA ARG A 119 1.15 18.77 5.39
C ARG A 119 0.25 19.75 4.66
N ARG A 120 -1.04 19.44 4.52
CA ARG A 120 -2.03 20.34 3.92
C ARG A 120 -2.19 21.62 4.75
N ARG A 121 -2.30 21.49 6.07
CA ARG A 121 -2.42 22.64 6.98
C ARG A 121 -1.19 23.56 6.90
N ARG A 122 0.01 22.97 6.81
CA ARG A 122 1.25 23.74 6.65
C ARG A 122 1.26 24.53 5.34
N ARG A 123 0.88 23.91 4.22
CA ARG A 123 0.80 24.59 2.92
C ARG A 123 -0.19 25.75 2.93
N GLN A 124 -1.30 25.63 3.67
CA GLN A 124 -2.31 26.70 3.76
C GLN A 124 -1.81 27.93 4.54
N MET A 125 -0.88 27.75 5.49
CA MET A 125 -0.26 28.89 6.20
C MET A 125 0.94 29.48 5.47
N GLU A 126 1.56 28.75 4.53
CA GLU A 126 2.65 29.26 3.68
C GLU A 126 2.13 30.13 2.51
N VAL A 127 0.82 30.24 2.32
CA VAL A 127 0.22 31.24 1.41
C VAL A 127 0.18 32.57 2.17
N ASP A 128 1.19 33.40 1.89
CA ASP A 128 1.43 34.71 2.48
C ASP A 128 0.24 35.66 2.22
N PRO A 129 -0.35 36.33 3.24
CA PRO A 129 -1.44 37.29 3.05
C PRO A 129 -1.00 38.65 2.45
N GLN A 130 0.17 38.77 1.82
CA GLN A 130 0.73 40.05 1.37
C GLN A 130 0.27 40.57 -0.01
N GLU A 131 -0.74 40.00 -0.65
CA GLU A 131 -1.26 40.49 -1.94
C GLU A 131 -2.51 41.40 -1.84
N GLU A 132 -2.84 41.97 -0.67
CA GLU A 132 -3.97 42.91 -0.52
C GLU A 132 -3.57 44.38 -0.25
N GLU A 133 -2.31 44.76 -0.41
CA GLU A 133 -1.88 46.17 -0.35
C GLU A 133 -1.27 46.62 -1.68
N GLU A 134 -2.08 46.79 -2.73
CA GLU A 134 -1.77 47.65 -3.89
C GLU A 134 -3.01 47.88 -4.80
N GLU A 135 -4.14 48.28 -4.22
CA GLU A 135 -5.19 48.99 -4.96
C GLU A 135 -5.34 50.42 -4.38
N GLU A 136 -4.22 51.14 -4.29
CA GLU A 136 -4.22 52.59 -4.05
C GLU A 136 -4.65 53.33 -5.32
N ASP A 137 -5.84 53.94 -5.23
CA ASP A 137 -6.14 55.29 -5.71
C ASP A 137 -5.54 55.71 -7.07
N HIS A 138 -6.15 55.25 -8.16
CA HIS A 138 -6.16 56.01 -9.42
C HIS A 138 -7.55 56.61 -9.64
N LEU A 139 -7.94 57.55 -8.78
CA LEU A 139 -9.04 58.46 -9.09
C LEU A 139 -8.58 59.40 -10.21
N PRO A 140 -9.23 59.41 -11.39
CA PRO A 140 -8.89 60.35 -12.44
C PRO A 140 -9.20 61.78 -11.96
N ASN A 141 -8.17 62.61 -12.01
CA ASN A 141 -8.20 64.03 -11.69
C ASN A 141 -9.13 64.75 -12.69
N PHE A 142 -10.40 64.92 -12.33
CA PHE A 142 -11.36 65.72 -13.10
C PHE A 142 -11.00 67.21 -12.94
N ALA A 143 -10.29 67.74 -13.94
CA ALA A 143 -10.11 69.18 -14.09
C ALA A 143 -11.46 69.84 -14.45
N PRO A 144 -11.85 70.96 -13.81
CA PRO A 144 -13.03 71.71 -14.21
C PRO A 144 -12.71 72.56 -15.45
N GLU A 145 -13.46 72.35 -16.54
CA GLU A 145 -13.43 73.21 -17.72
C GLU A 145 -13.98 74.58 -17.36
N GLN A 146 -13.19 75.62 -17.63
CA GLN A 146 -13.61 77.01 -17.55
C GLN A 146 -14.40 77.35 -18.82
N GLU A 147 -15.70 77.60 -18.68
CA GLU A 147 -16.51 78.17 -19.75
C GLU A 147 -16.15 79.65 -19.90
N GLY A 148 -15.62 80.00 -21.07
CA GLY A 148 -15.31 81.37 -21.46
C GLY A 148 -16.55 82.13 -21.94
N GLU A 149 -16.53 83.42 -21.60
CA GLU A 149 -17.11 84.64 -22.23
C GLU A 149 -18.39 84.54 -23.09
#